data_AF-A0A1F3PP31-F1
#
_entry.id   AF-A0A1F3PP31-F1
#
_cell.length_a   1.000
_cell.length_b   1.000
_cell.length_c   1.000
_cell.angle_alpha   90.00
_cell.angle_beta   90.00
_cell.angle_gamma   90.00
#
_symmetry.space_group_name_H-M   'P 1'
#
loop_
_entity.id
_entity.type
_entity.pdbx_description
1 polymer ?
#
loop_
_entity_poly.entity_id
_entity_poly.type
_entity_poly.pdbx_seq_one_letter_code
_entity_poly.pdbx_strand_id
1 'polypeptide(L)'
;MKKSFKFLMIVAFLTFLSVASFGQEEKEKLVKPEPIGEAQIDGWVDKCFELYDTTCKADEDIKVVDEMLKSFEADANNITEGKKASLKNNLEIMTKRTGECQAQVINLAGKTEEMTTTAKNITPKTKMPKAIKSVNTGAKALNETKSNLARQAKAIAEQSEKAKNYL
;
A
#
# COMPACT_ATOMS: atom_id res chain seq x y z
N MET A 1 26.04 23.34 -7.58
CA MET A 1 25.13 22.53 -8.41
C MET A 1 23.90 22.15 -7.58
N LYS A 2 22.75 22.78 -7.83
CA LYS A 2 21.50 22.45 -7.15
C LYS A 2 20.96 21.15 -7.78
N LYS A 3 21.21 20.01 -7.13
CA LYS A 3 20.60 18.73 -7.52
C LYS A 3 19.13 18.80 -7.15
N SER A 4 18.28 19.02 -8.14
CA SER A 4 16.83 19.02 -8.02
C SER A 4 16.37 17.68 -7.45
N PHE A 5 15.94 17.71 -6.20
CA PHE A 5 15.31 16.59 -5.51
C PHE A 5 13.97 16.31 -6.19
N LYS A 6 13.99 15.39 -7.16
CA LYS A 6 12.81 14.96 -7.94
C LYS A 6 11.89 14.11 -7.06
N PHE A 7 11.23 14.72 -6.07
CA PHE A 7 10.21 14.07 -5.23
C PHE A 7 8.77 14.40 -5.66
N LEU A 8 8.60 15.23 -6.69
CA LEU A 8 7.32 15.84 -7.05
C LEU A 8 6.57 15.08 -8.15
N MET A 9 6.48 13.75 -8.08
CA MET A 9 5.77 12.96 -9.10
C MET A 9 4.97 11.78 -8.53
N ILE A 10 4.47 11.90 -7.30
CA ILE A 10 3.52 10.92 -6.71
C ILE A 10 2.16 11.59 -6.38
N VAL A 11 2.08 12.92 -6.36
CA VAL A 11 0.89 13.66 -5.90
C VAL A 11 -0.17 13.87 -7.00
N ALA A 12 0.12 13.56 -8.27
CA ALA A 12 -0.75 13.95 -9.39
C ALA A 12 -2.04 13.12 -9.56
N PHE A 13 -2.34 12.14 -8.69
CA PHE A 13 -3.53 11.29 -8.83
C PHE A 13 -4.36 11.13 -7.54
N LEU A 14 -4.25 12.08 -6.59
CA LEU A 14 -5.03 12.07 -5.34
C LEU A 14 -6.24 13.02 -5.34
N THR A 15 -6.53 13.72 -6.43
CA THR A 15 -7.76 14.51 -6.55
C THR A 15 -8.91 13.62 -6.99
N PHE A 16 -9.96 13.60 -6.15
CA PHE A 16 -11.20 12.82 -6.25
C PHE A 16 -11.16 11.43 -5.60
N LEU A 17 -11.22 11.41 -4.26
CA LEU A 17 -12.24 10.67 -3.52
C LEU A 17 -12.27 11.22 -2.09
N SER A 18 -13.17 12.18 -1.84
CA SER A 18 -13.52 12.57 -0.47
C SER A 18 -14.15 11.36 0.22
N VAL A 19 -13.46 10.81 1.21
CA VAL A 19 -14.09 9.99 2.25
C VAL A 19 -13.65 10.53 3.60
N ALA A 20 -14.65 10.95 4.36
CA ALA A 20 -14.55 11.53 5.68
C ALA A 20 -14.10 10.50 6.73
N SER A 21 -13.53 11.04 7.82
CA SER A 21 -13.26 10.41 9.12
C SER A 21 -12.25 9.27 9.20
N PHE A 22 -11.06 9.63 9.69
CA PHE A 22 -10.12 8.72 10.35
C PHE A 22 -10.68 8.35 11.75
N GLY A 23 -11.62 7.42 11.79
CA GLY A 23 -11.97 6.66 12.99
C GLY A 23 -11.35 5.27 12.86
N GLN A 24 -10.39 4.97 13.72
CA GLN A 24 -9.68 3.70 13.76
C GLN A 24 -10.55 2.65 14.46
N GLU A 25 -11.57 2.14 13.77
CA GLU A 25 -12.11 0.81 14.10
C GLU A 25 -11.11 -0.22 13.56
N GLU A 26 -10.68 -1.17 14.40
CA GLU A 26 -9.94 -2.35 13.96
C GLU A 26 -10.81 -3.11 12.96
N LYS A 27 -10.65 -2.81 11.66
CA LYS A 27 -11.28 -3.58 10.61
C LYS A 27 -10.76 -5.00 10.71
N GLU A 28 -11.68 -5.93 10.89
CA GLU A 28 -11.40 -7.37 10.93
C GLU A 28 -10.52 -7.74 9.74
N LYS A 29 -9.33 -8.30 10.02
CA LYS A 29 -8.33 -8.59 8.98
C LYS A 29 -8.95 -9.55 7.97
N LEU A 30 -8.86 -9.22 6.69
CA LEU A 30 -9.38 -10.11 5.64
C LEU A 30 -8.69 -11.47 5.71
N VAL A 31 -9.48 -12.54 5.71
CA VAL A 31 -8.98 -13.92 5.70
C VAL A 31 -8.87 -14.39 4.26
N LYS A 32 -7.67 -14.86 3.91
CA LYS A 32 -7.38 -15.44 2.60
C LYS A 32 -8.22 -16.71 2.41
N PRO A 33 -8.94 -16.86 1.28
CA PRO A 33 -9.68 -18.09 1.01
C PRO A 33 -8.74 -19.26 0.72
N GLU A 34 -9.20 -20.48 1.00
CA GLU A 34 -8.48 -21.70 0.61
C GLU A 34 -8.38 -21.82 -0.92
N PRO A 35 -7.30 -22.40 -1.45
CA PRO A 35 -7.15 -22.66 -2.88
C PRO A 35 -8.28 -23.54 -3.42
N ILE A 36 -8.78 -23.21 -4.61
CA ILE A 36 -9.85 -23.98 -5.28
C ILE A 36 -9.31 -24.98 -6.32
N GLY A 37 -7.97 -25.03 -6.48
CA GLY A 37 -7.26 -25.90 -7.40
C GLY A 37 -7.29 -25.39 -8.83
N GLU A 38 -7.26 -24.06 -9.01
CA GLU A 38 -7.40 -23.38 -10.29
C GLU A 38 -6.34 -22.29 -10.37
N ALA A 39 -5.19 -22.66 -10.94
CA ALA A 39 -3.94 -21.92 -10.80
C ALA A 39 -4.03 -20.42 -11.15
N GLN A 40 -4.87 -20.06 -12.12
CA GLN A 40 -5.06 -18.65 -12.49
C GLN A 40 -5.78 -17.86 -11.40
N ILE A 41 -6.86 -18.40 -10.84
CA ILE A 41 -7.64 -17.75 -9.78
C ILE A 41 -6.83 -17.76 -8.48
N ASP A 42 -6.30 -18.92 -8.10
CA ASP A 42 -5.51 -19.08 -6.88
C ASP A 42 -4.29 -18.15 -6.91
N GLY A 43 -3.53 -18.13 -8.02
CA GLY A 43 -2.37 -17.27 -8.16
C GLY A 43 -2.69 -15.77 -8.20
N TRP A 44 -3.86 -15.38 -8.70
CA TRP A 44 -4.30 -13.98 -8.61
C TRP A 44 -4.70 -13.59 -7.19
N VAL A 45 -5.48 -14.45 -6.51
CA VAL A 45 -5.88 -14.23 -5.10
C VAL A 45 -4.66 -14.16 -4.20
N ASP A 46 -3.68 -15.04 -4.40
CA ASP A 46 -2.42 -15.07 -3.66
C ASP A 46 -1.72 -13.71 -3.72
N LYS A 47 -1.58 -13.14 -4.92
CA LYS A 47 -0.94 -11.84 -5.13
C LYS A 47 -1.73 -10.69 -4.52
N CYS A 48 -3.06 -10.74 -4.58
CA CYS A 48 -3.91 -9.75 -3.92
C CYS A 48 -3.67 -9.74 -2.40
N PHE A 49 -3.57 -10.92 -1.79
CA PHE A 49 -3.31 -11.06 -0.35
C PHE A 49 -1.87 -10.76 0.04
N GLU A 50 -0.89 -11.11 -0.80
CA GLU A 50 0.50 -10.73 -0.58
C GLU A 50 0.67 -9.20 -0.51
N LEU A 51 0.04 -8.46 -1.42
CA LEU A 51 0.04 -7.01 -1.38
C LEU A 51 -0.72 -6.47 -0.15
N TYR A 52 -1.85 -7.07 0.20
CA TYR A 52 -2.61 -6.69 1.39
C TYR A 52 -1.74 -6.82 2.65
N ASP A 53 -1.14 -7.97 2.88
CA ASP A 53 -0.27 -8.21 4.03
C ASP A 53 0.97 -7.30 4.02
N THR A 54 1.56 -7.06 2.85
CA THR A 54 2.71 -6.17 2.70
C THR A 54 2.35 -4.73 3.06
N THR A 55 1.19 -4.24 2.60
CA THR A 55 0.75 -2.88 2.93
C THR A 55 0.35 -2.74 4.39
N CYS A 56 -0.20 -3.77 5.03
CA CYS A 56 -0.41 -3.75 6.48
C CYS A 56 0.90 -3.60 7.27
N LYS A 57 1.99 -4.25 6.84
CA LYS A 57 3.31 -4.11 7.48
C LYS A 57 3.96 -2.74 7.25
N ALA A 58 3.68 -2.10 6.12
CA ALA A 58 4.26 -0.81 5.76
C ALA A 58 3.86 0.35 6.70
N ASP A 59 2.84 0.18 7.53
CA ASP A 59 2.46 1.16 8.57
C ASP A 59 3.52 1.27 9.68
N GLU A 60 4.36 0.25 9.90
CA GLU A 60 5.45 0.30 10.89
C GLU A 60 6.54 1.28 10.48
N ASP A 61 6.92 1.30 9.19
CA ASP A 61 7.94 2.23 8.71
C ASP A 61 7.49 3.70 8.79
N ILE A 62 6.19 3.95 8.61
CA ILE A 62 5.59 5.28 8.83
C ILE A 62 5.79 5.71 10.28
N LYS A 63 5.57 4.81 11.24
CA LYS A 63 5.77 5.13 12.67
C LYS A 63 7.22 5.43 12.99
N VAL A 64 8.16 4.64 12.45
CA VAL A 64 9.60 4.89 12.64
C VAL A 64 10.00 6.28 12.16
N VAL A 65 9.56 6.70 10.97
CA VAL A 65 9.85 8.05 10.46
C VAL A 65 9.18 9.13 11.29
N ASP A 66 7.94 8.92 11.74
CA ASP A 66 7.22 9.86 12.61
C ASP A 66 7.95 10.06 13.95
N GLU A 67 8.44 8.98 14.56
CA GLU A 67 9.24 9.02 15.79
C GLU A 67 10.58 9.74 15.60
N MET A 68 11.27 9.51 14.47
CA MET A 68 12.49 10.24 14.13
C MET A 68 12.23 11.75 14.01
N LEU A 69 11.15 12.15 13.31
CA LEU A 69 10.79 13.56 13.15
C LEU A 69 10.43 14.21 14.49
N LYS A 70 9.67 13.52 15.36
CA LYS A 70 9.38 14.00 16.72
C LYS A 70 10.66 14.16 17.56
N SER A 71 11.61 13.23 17.44
CA SER A 71 12.91 13.36 18.11
C SER A 71 13.70 14.56 17.61
N PHE A 72 13.59 14.91 16.32
CA PHE A 72 14.27 16.07 15.74
C PHE A 72 13.61 17.38 16.18
N GLU A 73 12.28 17.40 16.30
CA GLU A 73 11.52 18.52 16.87
C GLU A 73 11.92 18.78 18.34
N ALA A 74 12.07 17.71 19.13
CA ALA A 74 12.39 17.81 20.56
C ALA A 74 13.84 18.23 20.84
N ASP A 75 14.80 17.89 19.96
CA ASP A 75 16.23 18.16 20.16
C ASP A 75 16.93 18.57 18.85
N ALA A 76 16.49 19.70 18.30
CA ALA A 76 16.95 20.19 17.00
C ALA A 76 18.46 20.47 16.95
N ASN A 77 19.07 20.78 18.10
CA ASN A 77 20.49 21.13 18.19
C ASN A 77 21.43 19.90 18.13
N ASN A 78 20.92 18.68 18.36
CA ASN A 78 21.70 17.44 18.36
C ASN A 78 21.39 16.51 17.18
N ILE A 79 20.86 17.06 16.09
CA ILE A 79 20.62 16.31 14.85
C ILE A 79 21.95 16.11 14.11
N THR A 80 22.52 14.91 14.24
CA THR A 80 23.72 14.51 13.49
C THR A 80 23.42 14.24 12.01
N GLU A 81 24.42 14.38 11.15
CA GLU A 81 24.33 14.02 9.72
C GLU A 81 23.94 12.55 9.50
N GLY A 82 24.36 11.64 10.40
CA GLY A 82 23.95 10.24 10.34
C GLY A 82 22.44 10.05 10.53
N LYS A 83 21.83 10.81 11.47
CA LYS A 83 20.38 10.79 11.67
C LYS A 83 19.62 11.36 10.47
N LYS A 84 20.13 12.44 9.86
CA LYS A 84 19.56 13.02 8.61
C LYS A 84 19.63 12.05 7.45
N ALA A 85 20.77 11.39 7.25
CA ALA A 85 20.95 10.38 6.21
C ALA A 85 19.97 9.20 6.39
N SER A 86 19.78 8.76 7.64
CA SER A 86 18.81 7.71 7.97
C SER A 86 17.37 8.14 7.67
N LEU A 87 16.98 9.35 8.05
CA LEU A 87 15.64 9.89 7.77
C LEU A 87 15.38 9.91 6.26
N LYS A 88 16.33 10.45 5.49
CA LYS A 88 16.25 10.51 4.03
C LYS A 88 16.14 9.12 3.40
N ASN A 89 16.99 8.18 3.84
CA ASN A 89 16.97 6.81 3.32
C ASN A 89 15.64 6.11 3.60
N ASN A 90 15.08 6.28 4.81
CA ASN A 90 13.78 5.70 5.16
C ASN A 90 12.65 6.27 4.29
N LEU A 91 12.61 7.60 4.11
CA LEU A 91 11.65 8.25 3.22
C LEU A 91 11.78 7.75 1.77
N GLU A 92 13.01 7.60 1.25
CA GLU A 92 13.26 7.08 -0.11
C GLU A 92 12.79 5.63 -0.27
N ILE A 93 13.09 4.76 0.70
CA ILE A 93 12.65 3.35 0.70
C ILE A 93 11.12 3.27 0.73
N MET A 94 10.48 4.01 1.63
CA MET A 94 9.02 4.03 1.75
C MET A 94 8.36 4.51 0.46
N THR A 95 8.87 5.60 -0.11
CA THR A 95 8.38 6.17 -1.37
C THR A 95 8.47 5.15 -2.50
N LYS A 96 9.63 4.51 -2.65
CA LYS A 96 9.86 3.49 -3.68
C LYS A 96 8.90 2.31 -3.49
N ARG A 97 8.81 1.76 -2.28
CA ARG A 97 7.96 0.59 -1.99
C ARG A 97 6.48 0.90 -2.22
N THR A 98 5.99 2.06 -1.76
CA THR A 98 4.60 2.48 -1.98
C THR A 98 4.32 2.63 -3.48
N GLY A 99 5.25 3.21 -4.25
CA GLY A 99 5.13 3.30 -5.71
C GLY A 99 5.11 1.94 -6.41
N GLU A 100 6.00 1.01 -6.02
CA GLU A 100 6.03 -0.35 -6.55
C GLU A 100 4.73 -1.11 -6.23
N CYS A 101 4.23 -1.00 -5.00
CA CYS A 101 2.95 -1.60 -4.60
C CYS A 101 1.80 -1.01 -5.41
N GLN A 102 1.77 0.30 -5.64
CA GLN A 102 0.74 0.95 -6.44
C GLN A 102 0.72 0.45 -7.89
N ALA A 103 1.88 0.25 -8.50
CA ALA A 103 1.98 -0.34 -9.85
C ALA A 103 1.44 -1.78 -9.89
N GLN A 104 1.77 -2.60 -8.88
CA GLN A 104 1.24 -3.96 -8.77
C GLN A 104 -0.27 -3.99 -8.54
N VAL A 105 -0.79 -3.08 -7.72
CA VAL A 105 -2.23 -2.92 -7.49
C VAL A 105 -2.96 -2.58 -8.79
N ILE A 106 -2.43 -1.67 -9.60
CA ILE A 106 -3.00 -1.32 -10.91
C ILE A 106 -3.02 -2.55 -11.83
N ASN A 107 -1.91 -3.30 -11.89
CA ASN A 107 -1.83 -4.53 -12.69
C ASN A 107 -2.89 -5.57 -12.29
N LEU A 108 -3.00 -5.86 -10.98
CA LEU A 108 -3.96 -6.83 -10.48
C LEU A 108 -5.40 -6.33 -10.62
N ALA A 109 -5.64 -5.03 -10.45
CA ALA A 109 -6.96 -4.43 -10.62
C ALA A 109 -7.46 -4.60 -12.06
N GLY A 110 -6.58 -4.39 -13.04
CA GLY A 110 -6.89 -4.63 -14.45
C GLY A 110 -7.26 -6.08 -14.78
N LYS A 111 -6.87 -7.06 -13.95
CA LYS A 111 -7.20 -8.48 -14.12
C LYS A 111 -8.51 -8.91 -13.43
N THR A 112 -9.13 -8.04 -12.66
CA THR A 112 -10.31 -8.40 -11.83
C THR A 112 -11.48 -8.89 -12.68
N GLU A 113 -11.74 -8.24 -13.81
CA GLU A 113 -12.82 -8.61 -14.74
C GLU A 113 -12.55 -9.95 -15.43
N GLU A 114 -11.30 -10.15 -15.88
CA GLU A 114 -10.83 -11.42 -16.44
C GLU A 114 -11.04 -12.56 -15.43
N MET A 115 -10.57 -12.38 -14.19
CA MET A 115 -10.71 -13.40 -13.14
C MET A 115 -12.18 -13.67 -12.78
N THR A 116 -13.03 -12.64 -12.80
CA THR A 116 -14.47 -12.82 -12.59
C THR A 116 -15.09 -13.65 -13.72
N THR A 117 -14.66 -13.42 -14.96
CA THR A 117 -15.10 -14.20 -16.13
C THR A 117 -14.62 -15.64 -16.05
N THR A 118 -13.35 -15.85 -15.72
CA THR A 118 -12.77 -17.19 -15.50
C THR A 118 -13.52 -17.95 -14.41
N ALA A 119 -13.82 -17.29 -13.28
CA ALA A 119 -14.56 -17.89 -12.18
C ALA A 119 -15.98 -18.33 -12.58
N LYS A 120 -16.70 -17.52 -13.38
CA LYS A 120 -18.03 -17.87 -13.91
C LYS A 120 -17.98 -19.04 -14.90
N ASN A 121 -16.88 -19.17 -15.63
CA ASN A 121 -16.72 -20.15 -16.70
C ASN A 121 -16.04 -21.45 -16.26
N ILE A 122 -15.58 -21.53 -15.02
CA ILE A 122 -14.87 -22.69 -14.47
C ILE A 122 -15.62 -24.02 -14.62
N THR A 123 -14.86 -25.10 -14.79
CA THR A 123 -15.38 -26.47 -14.90
C THR A 123 -14.60 -27.39 -13.95
N PRO A 124 -15.27 -28.27 -13.17
CA PRO A 124 -16.72 -28.47 -13.12
C PRO A 124 -17.46 -27.28 -12.50
N LYS A 125 -18.71 -27.04 -12.93
CA LYS A 125 -19.54 -25.92 -12.44
C LYS A 125 -19.80 -25.95 -10.94
N THR A 126 -19.60 -27.09 -10.27
CA THR A 126 -19.64 -27.22 -8.81
C THR A 126 -18.58 -26.37 -8.11
N LYS A 127 -17.46 -26.03 -8.76
CA LYS A 127 -16.43 -25.11 -8.24
C LYS A 127 -16.79 -23.63 -8.37
N MET A 128 -17.71 -23.28 -9.27
CA MET A 128 -18.04 -21.89 -9.63
C MET A 128 -18.38 -21.00 -8.43
N PRO A 129 -19.22 -21.41 -7.45
CA PRO A 129 -19.51 -20.55 -6.30
C PRO A 129 -18.27 -20.25 -5.45
N LYS A 130 -17.39 -21.24 -5.26
CA LYS A 130 -16.12 -21.06 -4.53
C LYS A 130 -15.16 -20.17 -5.30
N ALA A 131 -15.10 -20.31 -6.62
CA ALA A 131 -14.30 -19.48 -7.50
C ALA A 131 -14.71 -18.01 -7.45
N ILE A 132 -16.01 -17.73 -7.60
CA ILE A 132 -16.56 -16.37 -7.52
C ILE A 132 -16.30 -15.77 -6.13
N LYS A 133 -16.50 -16.56 -5.06
CA LYS A 133 -16.19 -16.10 -3.70
C LYS A 133 -14.71 -15.75 -3.54
N SER A 134 -13.81 -16.57 -4.05
CA SER A 134 -12.36 -16.35 -3.95
C SER A 134 -11.93 -15.10 -4.71
N VAL A 135 -12.43 -14.91 -5.94
CA VAL A 135 -12.18 -13.69 -6.73
C VAL A 135 -12.72 -12.44 -6.02
N ASN A 136 -13.95 -12.50 -5.49
CA ASN A 136 -14.53 -11.38 -4.75
C ASN A 136 -13.72 -11.03 -3.50
N THR A 137 -13.23 -12.04 -2.76
CA THR A 137 -12.39 -11.82 -1.59
C THR A 137 -11.03 -11.24 -1.97
N GLY A 138 -10.38 -11.73 -3.03
CA GLY A 138 -9.16 -11.12 -3.56
C GLY A 138 -9.36 -9.67 -4.02
N ALA A 139 -10.49 -9.37 -4.65
CA ALA A 139 -10.83 -7.99 -5.05
C ALA A 139 -11.04 -7.08 -3.83
N LYS A 140 -11.64 -7.58 -2.75
CA LYS A 140 -11.73 -6.86 -1.47
C LYS A 140 -10.36 -6.57 -0.89
N ALA A 141 -9.49 -7.57 -0.81
CA ALA A 141 -8.10 -7.40 -0.35
C ALA A 141 -7.39 -6.32 -1.17
N LEU A 142 -7.52 -6.37 -2.49
CA LEU A 142 -6.94 -5.37 -3.38
C LEU A 142 -7.48 -3.94 -3.15
N ASN A 143 -8.77 -3.80 -2.85
CA ASN A 143 -9.37 -2.51 -2.54
C ASN A 143 -8.92 -1.97 -1.18
N GLU A 144 -8.76 -2.82 -0.17
CA GLU A 144 -8.15 -2.42 1.10
C GLU A 144 -6.69 -2.00 0.91
N THR A 145 -5.91 -2.75 0.12
CA THR A 145 -4.55 -2.37 -0.27
C THR A 145 -4.51 -0.98 -0.92
N LYS A 146 -5.44 -0.66 -1.83
CA LYS A 146 -5.56 0.69 -2.43
C LYS A 146 -5.77 1.77 -1.37
N SER A 147 -6.67 1.52 -0.43
CA SER A 147 -6.96 2.47 0.65
C SER A 147 -5.75 2.67 1.57
N ASN A 148 -5.07 1.58 1.93
CA ASN A 148 -3.84 1.62 2.72
C ASN A 148 -2.74 2.40 1.98
N LEU A 149 -2.48 2.11 0.72
CA LEU A 149 -1.48 2.83 -0.08
C LEU A 149 -1.79 4.32 -0.19
N ALA A 150 -3.06 4.70 -0.36
CA ALA A 150 -3.44 6.11 -0.39
C ALA A 150 -3.14 6.82 0.94
N ARG A 151 -3.46 6.18 2.08
CA ARG A 151 -3.10 6.67 3.41
C ARG A 151 -1.59 6.79 3.58
N GLN A 152 -0.84 5.76 3.16
CA GLN A 152 0.61 5.72 3.27
C GLN A 152 1.28 6.79 2.41
N ALA A 153 0.82 6.98 1.18
CA ALA A 153 1.30 8.04 0.29
C ALA A 153 1.08 9.43 0.90
N LYS A 154 -0.09 9.66 1.52
CA LYS A 154 -0.38 10.91 2.23
C LYS A 154 0.56 11.11 3.42
N ALA A 155 0.74 10.09 4.26
CA ALA A 155 1.64 10.15 5.41
C ALA A 155 3.10 10.41 4.98
N ILE A 156 3.58 9.72 3.95
CA ILE A 156 4.92 9.94 3.37
C ILE A 156 5.07 11.37 2.87
N ALA A 157 4.06 11.94 2.21
CA ALA A 157 4.10 13.32 1.73
C ALA A 157 4.17 14.32 2.89
N GLU A 158 3.36 14.14 3.94
CA GLU A 158 3.38 14.98 5.14
C GLU A 158 4.72 14.88 5.88
N GLN A 159 5.25 13.67 6.06
CA GLN A 159 6.56 13.44 6.67
C GLN A 159 7.70 14.02 5.84
N SER A 160 7.62 13.91 4.51
CA SER A 160 8.59 14.51 3.60
C SER A 160 8.58 16.04 3.69
N GLU A 161 7.42 16.66 3.88
CA GLU A 161 7.32 18.11 4.08
C GLU A 161 7.97 18.53 5.40
N LYS A 162 7.65 17.82 6.50
CA LYS A 162 8.27 18.08 7.81
C LYS A 162 9.79 17.89 7.78
N ALA A 163 10.26 16.85 7.08
CA ALA A 163 11.69 16.53 6.96
C ALA A 163 12.52 17.66 6.32
N LYS A 164 11.93 18.51 5.47
CA LYS A 164 12.62 19.67 4.86
C LYS A 164 13.14 20.67 5.88
N ASN A 165 12.58 20.69 7.09
CA ASN A 165 13.07 21.55 8.16
C ASN A 165 14.41 21.07 8.76
N TYR A 166 14.83 19.84 8.44
CA TYR A 166 15.98 19.18 9.05
C TYR A 166 17.02 18.65 8.06
N LEU A 167 16.65 18.50 6.78
CA LEU A 167 17.50 18.03 5.68
C LEU A 167 17.97 19.19 4.81
#